data_AF-O68768-F1
#
_entry.id   AF-O68768-F1
#
_cell.length_a   1.000
_cell.length_b   1.000
_cell.length_c   1.000
_cell.angle_alpha   90.00
_cell.angle_beta   90.00
_cell.angle_gamma   90.00
#
_symmetry.space_group_name_H-M   'P 1'
#
loop_
_entity.id
_entity.type
_entity.pdbx_description
1 polymer ?
#
loop_
_entity_poly.entity_id
_entity_poly.type
_entity_poly.pdbx_seq_one_letter_code
_entity_poly.pdbx_strand_id
1 'polypeptide(L)'
;MALYNFTLTLSGVTYETEGLEDALYESGCGDAIVCAYGNSVYVEFDREAKSLDAAIASAVDNIESAGIGAIVESVDSALVGLSDVAEMTGMSRQAITMLKDGLRGGGDFPCPIQRIQGQSPLWDWADVANWLEANGRLKENAELAHNARVLSKWNLALRNSVSKDFVEIEHIASSLIARRRHHAECA
;
A
#
# COMPACT_ATOMS: atom_id res chain seq x y z
N MET A 1 -9.54 16.63 11.39
CA MET A 1 -9.20 15.31 10.83
C MET A 1 -8.50 15.58 9.50
N ALA A 2 -7.62 14.68 9.06
CA ALA A 2 -6.94 14.81 7.78
C ALA A 2 -7.68 13.97 6.74
N LEU A 3 -7.66 14.41 5.49
CA LEU A 3 -8.19 13.68 4.35
C LEU A 3 -7.10 12.73 3.83
N TYR A 4 -7.45 11.44 3.68
CA TYR A 4 -6.55 10.41 3.19
C TYR A 4 -7.11 9.81 1.91
N ASN A 5 -6.27 9.76 0.87
CA ASN A 5 -6.59 9.08 -0.38
C ASN A 5 -5.88 7.72 -0.42
N PHE A 6 -6.64 6.66 -0.68
CA PHE A 6 -6.12 5.30 -0.85
C PHE A 6 -7.12 4.42 -1.58
N THR A 7 -6.61 3.35 -2.19
CA THR A 7 -7.43 2.41 -2.98
C THR A 7 -7.39 1.03 -2.35
N LEU A 8 -8.55 0.42 -2.17
CA LEU A 8 -8.70 -0.94 -1.66
C LEU A 8 -9.21 -1.86 -2.78
N THR A 9 -8.54 -2.99 -3.00
CA THR A 9 -8.98 -4.01 -3.97
C THR A 9 -9.84 -5.05 -3.28
N LEU A 10 -10.95 -5.44 -3.91
CA LEU A 10 -11.93 -6.36 -3.36
C LEU A 10 -11.93 -7.71 -4.07
N SER A 11 -12.25 -8.75 -3.31
CA SER A 11 -12.66 -10.06 -3.79
C SER A 11 -14.03 -10.44 -3.25
N GLY A 12 -14.57 -11.57 -3.70
CA GLY A 12 -15.91 -12.05 -3.33
C GLY A 12 -17.06 -11.35 -4.08
N VAL A 13 -16.77 -10.22 -4.73
CA VAL A 13 -17.72 -9.42 -5.52
C VAL A 13 -17.17 -9.09 -6.90
N THR A 14 -18.05 -8.79 -7.84
CA THR A 14 -17.74 -8.24 -9.16
C THR A 14 -18.54 -6.95 -9.38
N TYR A 15 -18.25 -6.20 -10.43
CA TYR A 15 -19.04 -5.01 -10.78
C TYR A 15 -20.51 -5.34 -11.10
N GLU A 16 -20.83 -6.62 -11.36
CA GLU A 16 -22.19 -7.11 -11.62
C GLU A 16 -22.91 -7.58 -10.34
N THR A 17 -22.26 -7.53 -9.17
CA THR A 17 -22.89 -7.89 -7.89
C THR A 17 -24.07 -6.95 -7.62
N GLU A 18 -25.27 -7.51 -7.53
CA GLU A 18 -26.50 -6.76 -7.29
C GLU A 18 -26.43 -5.99 -5.97
N GLY A 19 -26.73 -4.69 -6.01
CA GLY A 19 -26.71 -3.82 -4.84
C GLY A 19 -25.31 -3.49 -4.30
N LEU A 20 -24.23 -3.76 -5.05
CA LEU A 20 -22.85 -3.49 -4.61
C LEU A 20 -22.65 -2.03 -4.14
N GLU A 21 -23.02 -1.06 -4.99
CA GLU A 21 -22.81 0.36 -4.69
C GLU A 21 -23.67 0.81 -3.50
N ASP A 22 -24.95 0.43 -3.48
CA ASP A 22 -25.88 0.77 -2.40
C ASP A 22 -25.42 0.19 -1.06
N ALA A 23 -25.01 -1.09 -1.04
CA ALA A 23 -24.55 -1.76 0.18
C ALA A 23 -23.28 -1.12 0.75
N LEU A 24 -22.32 -0.76 -0.11
CA LEU A 24 -21.10 -0.06 0.32
C LEU A 24 -21.42 1.36 0.81
N TYR A 25 -22.33 2.07 0.15
CA TYR A 25 -22.76 3.39 0.56
C TYR A 25 -23.41 3.35 1.95
N GLU A 26 -24.38 2.45 2.14
CA GLU A 26 -25.11 2.26 3.39
C GLU A 26 -24.21 1.79 4.55
N SER A 27 -23.14 1.02 4.25
CA SER A 27 -22.16 0.59 5.25
C SER A 27 -21.15 1.67 5.64
N GLY A 28 -21.28 2.89 5.09
CA GLY A 28 -20.43 4.01 5.43
C GLY A 28 -19.23 4.19 4.52
N CYS A 29 -19.32 3.78 3.24
CA CYS A 29 -18.35 4.10 2.18
C CYS A 29 -18.86 5.21 1.25
N GLY A 30 -19.66 6.15 1.77
CA GLY A 30 -20.17 7.28 0.99
C GLY A 30 -19.12 8.33 0.59
N ASP A 31 -17.89 8.17 1.06
CA ASP A 31 -16.68 8.95 0.76
C ASP A 31 -15.79 8.26 -0.28
N ALA A 32 -16.34 7.30 -1.03
CA ALA A 32 -15.56 6.45 -1.92
C ALA A 32 -16.23 6.25 -3.29
N ILE A 33 -15.41 5.92 -4.29
CA ILE A 33 -15.84 5.61 -5.65
C ILE A 33 -15.56 4.13 -5.93
N VAL A 34 -16.58 3.41 -6.39
CA VAL A 34 -16.45 2.01 -6.83
C VAL A 34 -16.00 1.97 -8.28
N CYS A 35 -14.91 1.27 -8.54
CA CYS A 35 -14.28 1.13 -9.84
C CYS A 35 -14.08 -0.35 -10.19
N ALA A 36 -13.83 -0.64 -11.46
CA ALA A 36 -13.57 -1.99 -11.94
C ALA A 36 -12.44 -2.04 -12.97
N TYR A 37 -11.66 -3.13 -12.92
CA TYR A 37 -10.67 -3.50 -13.93
C TYR A 37 -10.87 -4.96 -14.31
N GLY A 38 -11.50 -5.20 -15.46
CA GLY A 38 -12.00 -6.54 -15.78
C GLY A 38 -13.01 -7.00 -14.74
N ASN A 39 -12.74 -8.14 -14.09
CA ASN A 39 -13.59 -8.67 -13.01
C ASN A 39 -13.15 -8.22 -11.60
N SER A 40 -12.03 -7.49 -11.48
CA SER A 40 -11.56 -6.99 -10.20
C SER A 40 -12.27 -5.69 -9.86
N VAL A 41 -12.88 -5.64 -8.68
CA VAL A 41 -13.47 -4.42 -8.11
C VAL A 41 -12.44 -3.77 -7.21
N TYR A 42 -12.35 -2.45 -7.26
CA TYR A 42 -11.56 -1.67 -6.31
C TYR A 42 -12.31 -0.40 -5.93
N VAL A 43 -12.03 0.12 -4.75
CA VAL A 43 -12.73 1.27 -4.17
C VAL A 43 -11.69 2.33 -3.82
N GLU A 44 -11.86 3.52 -4.41
CA GLU A 44 -11.01 4.69 -4.19
C GLU A 44 -11.64 5.55 -3.11
N PHE A 45 -10.95 5.74 -1.98
CA PHE A 45 -11.44 6.49 -0.84
C PHE A 45 -10.85 7.90 -0.78
N ASP A 46 -11.67 8.87 -0.40
CA ASP A 46 -11.26 10.18 0.11
C ASP A 46 -11.75 10.32 1.56
N ARG A 47 -11.08 9.62 2.48
CA ARG A 47 -11.57 9.40 3.84
C ARG A 47 -10.97 10.32 4.87
N GLU A 48 -11.83 10.99 5.64
CA GLU A 48 -11.40 11.77 6.80
C GLU A 48 -11.13 10.89 8.02
N ALA A 49 -9.93 10.99 8.59
CA ALA A 49 -9.57 10.25 9.79
C ALA A 49 -8.54 10.98 10.67
N LYS A 50 -8.22 10.39 11.82
CA LYS A 50 -7.13 10.86 12.70
C LYS A 50 -5.75 10.40 12.23
N SER A 51 -5.69 9.34 11.43
CA SER A 51 -4.48 8.76 10.85
C SER A 51 -4.86 7.91 9.64
N LEU A 52 -3.91 7.65 8.74
CA LEU A 52 -4.12 6.72 7.62
C LEU A 52 -4.46 5.32 8.11
N ASP A 53 -3.86 4.89 9.23
CA ASP A 53 -4.18 3.63 9.90
C ASP A 53 -5.68 3.52 10.25
N ALA A 54 -6.23 4.58 10.86
CA ALA A 54 -7.65 4.61 11.22
C ALA A 54 -8.56 4.72 9.97
N ALA A 55 -8.09 5.40 8.91
CA ALA A 55 -8.82 5.51 7.66
C ALA A 55 -8.97 4.13 6.99
N ILE A 56 -7.86 3.40 6.82
CA ILE A 56 -7.86 2.06 6.22
C ILE A 56 -8.66 1.08 7.08
N ALA A 57 -8.43 1.06 8.40
CA ALA A 57 -9.16 0.16 9.31
C ALA A 57 -10.68 0.33 9.20
N SER A 58 -11.16 1.58 9.29
CA SER A 58 -12.59 1.84 9.16
C SER A 58 -13.14 1.55 7.77
N ALA A 59 -12.35 1.70 6.71
CA ALA A 59 -12.76 1.34 5.36
C ALA A 59 -12.92 -0.17 5.20
N VAL A 60 -11.96 -0.95 5.72
CA VAL A 60 -12.05 -2.41 5.76
C VAL A 60 -13.28 -2.86 6.53
N ASP A 61 -13.50 -2.34 7.75
CA ASP A 61 -14.65 -2.69 8.58
C ASP A 61 -15.98 -2.41 7.85
N ASN A 62 -16.10 -1.24 7.21
CA ASN A 62 -17.31 -0.84 6.49
C ASN A 62 -17.56 -1.75 5.27
N ILE A 63 -16.53 -2.06 4.48
CA ILE A 63 -16.66 -2.91 3.30
C ILE A 63 -17.08 -4.33 3.69
N GLU A 64 -16.39 -4.93 4.67
CA GLU A 64 -16.63 -6.33 5.05
C GLU A 64 -17.93 -6.51 5.84
N SER A 65 -18.44 -5.44 6.47
CA SER A 65 -19.74 -5.42 7.16
C SER A 65 -20.93 -5.15 6.24
N ALA A 66 -20.72 -4.86 4.95
CA ALA A 66 -21.78 -4.51 4.00
C ALA A 66 -22.73 -5.69 3.64
N GLY A 67 -22.44 -6.92 4.08
CA GLY A 67 -23.33 -8.07 3.91
C GLY A 67 -23.37 -8.65 2.49
N ILE A 68 -22.54 -8.15 1.58
CA ILE A 68 -22.43 -8.58 0.17
C ILE A 68 -21.32 -9.60 -0.09
N GLY A 69 -20.61 -10.03 0.97
CA GLY A 69 -19.49 -10.97 0.86
C GLY A 69 -18.21 -10.38 0.25
N ALA A 70 -18.10 -9.05 0.21
CA ALA A 70 -16.88 -8.37 -0.18
C ALA A 70 -15.78 -8.59 0.86
N ILE A 71 -14.55 -8.87 0.39
CA ILE A 71 -13.36 -9.06 1.22
C ILE A 71 -12.26 -8.15 0.69
N VAL A 72 -11.59 -7.42 1.57
CA VAL A 72 -10.49 -6.53 1.17
C VAL A 72 -9.19 -7.33 1.01
N GLU A 73 -8.64 -7.38 -0.21
CA GLU A 73 -7.43 -8.17 -0.50
C GLU A 73 -6.12 -7.39 -0.35
N SER A 74 -6.14 -6.10 -0.68
CA SER A 74 -4.95 -5.26 -0.71
C SER A 74 -5.29 -3.79 -0.63
N VAL A 75 -4.30 -3.02 -0.16
CA VAL A 75 -4.25 -1.57 -0.37
C VAL A 75 -3.20 -1.29 -1.45
N ASP A 76 -3.55 -0.43 -2.40
CA ASP A 76 -2.68 -0.09 -3.53
C ASP A 76 -1.48 0.78 -3.09
N SER A 77 -0.53 1.01 -4.01
CA SER A 77 0.65 1.87 -3.83
C SER A 77 1.67 1.39 -2.80
N ALA A 78 1.60 0.13 -2.34
CA ALA A 78 2.66 -0.48 -1.54
C ALA A 78 3.88 -0.89 -2.40
N LEU A 79 3.65 -1.31 -3.64
CA LEU A 79 4.69 -1.66 -4.61
C LEU A 79 4.62 -0.72 -5.80
N VAL A 80 5.72 -0.04 -6.08
CA VAL A 80 5.75 1.08 -7.04
C VAL A 80 6.86 0.93 -8.08
N GLY A 81 6.58 1.38 -9.29
CA GLY A 81 7.57 1.67 -10.32
C GLY A 81 8.07 3.13 -10.22
N LEU A 82 9.06 3.47 -11.05
CA LEU A 82 9.63 4.83 -11.05
C LEU A 82 8.64 5.91 -11.52
N SER A 83 7.62 5.54 -12.31
CA SER A 83 6.57 6.47 -12.74
C SER A 83 5.65 6.81 -11.57
N ASP A 84 5.23 5.81 -10.80
CA ASP A 84 4.37 6.00 -9.63
C ASP A 84 5.09 6.85 -8.57
N VAL A 85 6.38 6.57 -8.32
CA VAL A 85 7.21 7.40 -7.43
C VAL A 85 7.26 8.85 -7.91
N ALA A 86 7.38 9.09 -9.22
CA ALA A 86 7.41 10.44 -9.78
C ALA A 86 6.09 11.18 -9.54
N GLU A 87 4.96 10.50 -9.75
CA GLU A 87 3.62 11.04 -9.51
C GLU A 87 3.40 11.36 -8.03
N MET A 88 3.65 10.39 -7.14
CA MET A 88 3.46 10.54 -5.69
C MET A 88 4.35 11.63 -5.06
N THR A 89 5.50 11.92 -5.65
CA THR A 89 6.44 12.93 -5.15
C THR A 89 6.35 14.27 -5.86
N GLY A 90 5.60 14.36 -6.98
CA GLY A 90 5.59 15.51 -7.88
C GLY A 90 6.91 15.74 -8.63
N MET A 91 7.88 14.82 -8.53
CA MET A 91 9.15 14.90 -9.24
C MET A 91 9.02 14.36 -10.67
N SER A 92 9.92 14.75 -11.58
CA SER A 92 9.91 14.13 -12.92
C SER A 92 10.46 12.71 -12.87
N ARG A 93 9.95 11.83 -13.74
CA ARG A 93 10.48 10.46 -13.89
C ARG A 93 11.98 10.44 -14.15
N GLN A 94 12.50 11.37 -14.94
CA GLN A 94 13.94 11.49 -15.19
C GLN A 94 14.72 11.84 -13.90
N ALA A 95 14.17 12.70 -13.04
CA ALA A 95 14.81 13.01 -11.76
C ALA A 95 14.90 11.78 -10.86
N ILE A 96 13.84 10.97 -10.80
CA ILE A 96 13.85 9.69 -10.05
C ILE A 96 14.87 8.71 -10.65
N THR A 97 14.94 8.57 -11.98
CA THR A 97 15.95 7.73 -12.64
C THR A 97 17.38 8.17 -12.29
N MET A 98 17.67 9.47 -12.27
CA MET A 98 19.00 9.95 -11.89
C MET A 98 19.36 9.66 -10.43
N LEU A 99 18.38 9.68 -9.51
CA LEU A 99 18.60 9.29 -8.11
C LEU A 99 18.91 7.79 -8.01
N LYS A 100 18.09 6.97 -8.67
CA LYS A 100 18.27 5.51 -8.75
C LYS A 100 19.63 5.12 -9.32
N ASP A 101 20.05 5.75 -10.42
CA ASP A 101 21.31 5.42 -11.10
C ASP A 101 22.54 6.07 -10.40
N GLY A 102 22.35 6.71 -9.24
CA GLY A 102 23.42 7.34 -8.46
C GLY A 102 24.03 8.58 -9.11
N LEU A 103 23.42 9.10 -10.18
CA LEU A 103 23.84 10.33 -10.86
C LEU A 103 23.49 11.58 -10.04
N ARG A 104 22.58 11.46 -9.07
CA ARG A 104 22.24 12.46 -8.07
C ARG A 104 22.06 11.79 -6.70
N GLY A 105 22.61 12.38 -5.63
CA GLY A 105 22.51 11.85 -4.28
C GLY A 105 23.68 10.94 -3.88
N GLY A 106 23.52 10.16 -2.81
CA GLY A 106 24.56 9.30 -2.23
C GLY A 106 24.82 7.98 -2.96
N GLY A 107 24.02 7.64 -3.98
CA GLY A 107 24.12 6.36 -4.71
C GLY A 107 23.55 5.15 -3.96
N ASP A 108 22.88 5.39 -2.84
CA ASP A 108 22.28 4.41 -1.93
C ASP A 108 20.75 4.32 -2.08
N PHE A 109 20.23 4.65 -3.27
CA PHE A 109 18.81 4.53 -3.58
C PHE A 109 18.35 3.06 -3.38
N PRO A 110 17.17 2.81 -2.79
CA PRO A 110 16.72 1.46 -2.48
C PRO A 110 16.70 0.53 -3.71
N CYS A 111 17.03 -0.74 -3.48
CA CYS A 111 16.93 -1.77 -4.52
C CYS A 111 15.46 -2.19 -4.72
N PRO A 112 15.06 -2.57 -5.95
CA PRO A 112 13.75 -3.16 -6.17
C PRO A 112 13.64 -4.52 -5.47
N ILE A 113 12.47 -4.82 -4.95
CA ILE A 113 12.18 -6.08 -4.25
C ILE A 113 11.50 -7.12 -5.15
N GLN A 114 10.92 -6.69 -6.28
CA GLN A 114 10.33 -7.60 -7.27
C GLN A 114 10.77 -7.26 -8.70
N ARG A 115 10.65 -8.25 -9.59
CA ARG A 115 10.91 -8.14 -11.03
C ARG A 115 12.33 -7.64 -11.35
N ILE A 116 13.32 -8.04 -10.54
CA ILE A 116 14.73 -7.61 -10.66
C ILE A 116 15.33 -7.91 -12.05
N GLN A 117 15.02 -9.07 -12.62
CA GLN A 117 15.50 -9.47 -13.96
C GLN A 117 14.57 -9.02 -15.11
N GLY A 118 13.46 -8.34 -14.80
CA GLY A 118 12.42 -7.96 -15.77
C GLY A 118 12.52 -6.51 -16.24
N GLN A 119 11.63 -6.13 -17.18
CA GLN A 119 11.58 -4.76 -17.73
C GLN A 119 10.93 -3.72 -16.80
N SER A 120 10.22 -4.16 -15.77
CA SER A 120 9.48 -3.29 -14.85
C SER A 120 9.75 -3.68 -13.39
N PRO A 121 10.95 -3.38 -12.86
CA PRO A 121 11.27 -3.57 -11.44
C PRO A 121 10.27 -2.82 -10.54
N LEU A 122 9.97 -3.40 -9.39
CA LEU A 122 9.08 -2.80 -8.39
C LEU A 122 9.82 -2.64 -7.05
N TRP A 123 9.64 -1.47 -6.45
CA TRP A 123 10.19 -1.08 -5.17
C TRP A 123 9.11 -1.12 -4.10
N ASP A 124 9.50 -1.34 -2.84
CA ASP A 124 8.64 -1.01 -1.71
C ASP A 124 8.58 0.52 -1.59
N TRP A 125 7.37 1.08 -1.64
CA TRP A 125 7.18 2.53 -1.56
C TRP A 125 7.68 3.08 -0.22
N ALA A 126 7.52 2.34 0.88
CA ALA A 126 7.99 2.76 2.20
C ALA A 126 9.51 2.99 2.20
N ASP A 127 10.28 2.08 1.58
CA ASP A 127 11.73 2.20 1.50
C ASP A 127 12.16 3.41 0.68
N VAL A 128 11.51 3.63 -0.47
CA VAL A 128 11.80 4.77 -1.35
C VAL A 128 11.42 6.09 -0.67
N ALA A 129 10.24 6.18 -0.06
CA ALA A 129 9.78 7.37 0.63
C ALA A 129 10.68 7.73 1.83
N ASN A 130 11.07 6.73 2.64
CA ASN A 130 12.00 6.92 3.75
C ASN A 130 13.37 7.43 3.25
N TRP A 131 13.89 6.87 2.15
CA TRP A 131 15.16 7.32 1.58
C TRP A 131 15.07 8.75 1.07
N LEU A 132 13.98 9.11 0.39
CA LEU A 132 13.75 10.47 -0.11
C LEU A 132 13.62 11.48 1.04
N GLU A 133 12.93 11.12 2.11
CA GLU A 133 12.84 11.94 3.34
C GLU A 133 14.23 12.16 3.96
N ALA A 134 15.00 11.10 4.17
CA ALA A 134 16.35 11.16 4.74
C ALA A 134 17.32 12.01 3.89
N ASN A 135 17.12 12.02 2.57
CA ASN A 135 17.88 12.85 1.64
C ASN A 135 17.31 14.27 1.46
N GLY A 136 16.35 14.68 2.29
CA GLY A 136 15.77 16.01 2.31
C GLY A 136 14.94 16.36 1.06
N ARG A 137 14.43 15.34 0.36
CA ARG A 137 13.64 15.48 -0.87
C ARG A 137 12.13 15.57 -0.64
N LEU A 138 11.65 15.22 0.57
CA LEU A 138 10.23 15.27 0.95
C LEU A 138 9.92 16.33 2.02
N LYS A 139 10.69 17.42 2.11
CA LYS A 139 10.55 18.41 3.19
C LYS A 139 9.15 19.04 3.30
N GLU A 140 8.44 19.17 2.19
CA GLU A 140 7.08 19.73 2.14
C GLU A 140 6.01 18.66 2.39
N ASN A 141 6.38 17.37 2.37
CA ASN A 141 5.48 16.22 2.43
C ASN A 141 6.02 15.16 3.41
N ALA A 142 6.40 15.55 4.62
CA ALA A 142 6.98 14.64 5.62
C ALA A 142 6.05 13.46 5.97
N GLU A 143 4.74 13.65 5.86
CA GLU A 143 3.74 12.60 6.08
C GLU A 143 3.79 11.48 5.03
N LEU A 144 4.38 11.70 3.84
CA LEU A 144 4.44 10.68 2.78
C LEU A 144 5.21 9.44 3.22
N ALA A 145 6.36 9.62 3.87
CA ALA A 145 7.17 8.49 4.35
C ALA A 145 6.46 7.72 5.47
N HIS A 146 5.77 8.43 6.35
CA HIS A 146 4.93 7.79 7.37
C HIS A 146 3.79 6.99 6.73
N ASN A 147 3.03 7.60 5.83
CA ASN A 147 1.91 6.96 5.14
C ASN A 147 2.37 5.77 4.30
N ALA A 148 3.51 5.86 3.63
CA ALA A 148 4.09 4.75 2.87
C ALA A 148 4.34 3.51 3.75
N ARG A 149 4.85 3.70 4.97
CA ARG A 149 5.03 2.60 5.95
C ARG A 149 3.68 2.00 6.38
N VAL A 150 2.66 2.84 6.55
CA VAL A 150 1.30 2.39 6.89
C VAL A 150 0.72 1.55 5.75
N LEU A 151 0.83 2.00 4.49
CA LEU A 151 0.39 1.26 3.31
C LEU A 151 1.09 -0.11 3.19
N SER A 152 2.42 -0.14 3.29
CA SER A 152 3.19 -1.40 3.22
C SER A 152 2.76 -2.38 4.34
N LYS A 153 2.59 -1.88 5.57
CA LYS A 153 2.09 -2.69 6.70
C LYS A 153 0.71 -3.27 6.45
N TRP A 154 -0.26 -2.45 6.03
CA TRP A 154 -1.62 -2.91 5.76
C TRP A 154 -1.68 -3.88 4.60
N ASN A 155 -0.92 -3.63 3.53
CA ASN A 155 -0.90 -4.54 2.39
C ASN A 155 -0.35 -5.92 2.78
N LEU A 156 0.69 -5.99 3.61
CA LEU A 156 1.19 -7.27 4.13
C LEU A 156 0.14 -7.98 5.00
N ALA A 157 -0.57 -7.25 5.86
CA ALA A 157 -1.60 -7.81 6.73
C ALA A 157 -2.79 -8.36 5.92
N LEU A 158 -3.33 -7.57 4.99
CA LEU A 158 -4.46 -7.93 4.14
C LEU A 158 -4.13 -9.14 3.24
N ARG A 159 -2.97 -9.12 2.58
CA ARG A 159 -2.55 -10.22 1.71
C ARG A 159 -2.32 -11.51 2.48
N ASN A 160 -1.87 -11.42 3.74
CA ASN A 160 -1.74 -12.57 4.60
C ASN A 160 -3.11 -13.12 5.02
N SER A 161 -4.06 -12.26 5.42
CA SER A 161 -5.37 -12.68 5.91
C SER A 161 -6.22 -13.38 4.86
N VAL A 162 -6.07 -13.05 3.58
CA VAL A 162 -6.80 -13.70 2.47
C VAL A 162 -6.09 -14.92 1.89
N SER A 163 -4.84 -15.18 2.28
CA SER A 163 -4.09 -16.35 1.80
C SER A 163 -4.72 -17.65 2.28
N LYS A 164 -4.65 -18.73 1.49
CA LYS A 164 -5.08 -20.07 1.94
C LYS A 164 -4.13 -20.67 2.99
N ASP A 165 -2.89 -20.16 3.03
CA ASP A 165 -1.81 -20.67 3.86
C ASP A 165 -1.51 -19.72 5.05
N PHE A 166 -2.48 -18.91 5.49
CA PHE A 166 -2.29 -17.85 6.49
C PHE A 166 -1.65 -18.35 7.81
N VAL A 167 -1.97 -19.57 8.25
CA VAL A 167 -1.37 -20.20 9.45
C VAL A 167 0.13 -20.46 9.23
N GLU A 168 0.51 -20.95 8.06
CA GLU A 168 1.91 -21.21 7.74
C GLU A 168 2.68 -19.90 7.57
N ILE A 169 2.07 -18.90 6.94
CA ILE A 169 2.67 -17.57 6.78
C ILE A 169 2.93 -16.93 8.15
N GLU A 170 2.00 -17.01 9.10
CA GLU A 170 2.19 -16.50 10.47
C GLU A 170 3.39 -17.17 11.16
N HIS A 171 3.51 -18.50 11.00
CA HIS A 171 4.63 -19.27 11.55
C HIS A 171 5.97 -18.88 10.91
N ILE A 172 6.02 -18.77 9.57
CA ILE A 172 7.20 -18.36 8.81
C ILE A 172 7.63 -16.95 9.24
N ALA A 173 6.69 -16.00 9.27
CA ALA A 173 6.96 -14.62 9.65
C ALA A 173 7.54 -14.53 11.06
N SER A 174 6.92 -15.19 12.03
CA SER A 174 7.38 -15.23 13.42
C SER A 174 8.79 -15.81 13.55
N SER A 175 9.08 -16.91 12.86
CA SER A 175 10.39 -17.57 12.87
C SER A 175 11.49 -16.70 12.26
N LEU A 176 11.20 -16.02 11.14
CA LEU A 176 12.14 -15.10 10.49
C LEU A 176 12.43 -13.87 11.36
N ILE A 177 11.40 -13.31 12.01
CA ILE A 177 11.55 -12.17 12.92
C ILE A 177 12.43 -12.55 14.11
N ALA A 178 12.17 -13.71 14.75
CA ALA A 178 12.95 -14.20 15.88
C ALA A 178 14.44 -14.37 15.51
N ARG A 179 14.73 -14.98 14.34
CA ARG A 179 16.09 -15.12 13.83
C ARG A 179 16.80 -13.79 13.63
N ARG A 180 16.13 -12.80 13.04
CA ARG A 180 16.70 -11.47 12.77
C ARG A 180 17.00 -10.70 14.06
N ARG A 181 16.11 -10.79 15.07
CA ARG A 181 16.34 -10.19 16.40
C ARG A 181 17.58 -10.79 17.06
N HIS A 182 17.69 -12.12 17.04
CA HIS A 182 18.86 -12.79 17.60
C HIS A 182 20.17 -12.35 16.94
N HIS A 183 20.20 -12.22 15.61
CA HIS A 183 21.40 -11.73 14.92
C HIS A 183 21.73 -10.27 15.25
N ALA A 184 20.73 -9.42 15.49
CA ALA A 184 20.95 -8.03 15.87
C ALA A 184 21.46 -7.87 17.31
N GLU A 185 21.10 -8.77 18.22
CA GLU A 185 21.59 -8.79 19.61
C GLU A 185 23.02 -9.32 19.73
N CYS A 186 23.46 -10.16 18.79
CA CYS A 186 24.81 -10.72 18.76
C CYS A 186 25.83 -9.89 17.96
N ALA A 187 25.40 -8.84 17.26
CA ALA A 187 26.24 -7.94 16.47
C ALA A 187 26.62 -6.68 17.25
#